data_AF-A0A3M7NSJ3-F1
#
_entry.id   AF-A0A3M7NSJ3-F1
#
_cell.length_a   1.000
_cell.length_b   1.000
_cell.length_c   1.000
_cell.angle_alpha   90.00
_cell.angle_beta   90.00
_cell.angle_gamma   90.00
#
_symmetry.space_group_name_H-M   'P 1'
#
loop_
_entity.id
_entity.type
_entity.pdbx_description
1 polymer ?
#
loop_
_entity_poly.entity_id
_entity_poly.type
_entity_poly.pdbx_seq_one_letter_code
_entity_poly.pdbx_strand_id
1 'polypeptide(L)'
;MASRDWAAPNLPSARPNGAEALRPKEFEPRLQKELSRLDPSVPFNPEVRYLHHTWAQTFFSRPEFFFQPSTIPELQKIVTLGRRLGKRLCVTGFGHSPSDLSLTSQWLINLDNLSRILEWDVGGQPGLVRFEAGRSLGGLNAALAEKGYTLPNLGSIDVQSIAGAISTGTHGSSLKHGLLSNSITSLKILLSNSEVVDCSAEKNTQLFKAALLSLGSLGIIVELTLQAVPDFNIKWSQSLWPLEHILNTWDSDLWTQQEYTRVWWLPYLSRAVVWRGGRTSAPVRQPKRTFYGGIVGFTLYHNLLYLAQYIPSTLPWIEWLIFGMQYGFKPGTYELAAVQPAREALLMDCLYSQFVDEWALPLSRGPEAIRRLGAWIHGDEATARIPFPSSGVWVHCPIEVRVSDNSTAKTNNPSGVRPYLDPTVDNGPTLYLNATLYRPYGRDPPCRDRYYQAFEWLMRELGGRPHWAKNFTHVSRTEIEAMYGSDMAEFVRIRDEADPQGLFVGEWHHRNLPVSNAVGFEAEAAVRKMGSGGDGLLWTGRSRRRQQTIQLETAMGAVDKKGDRDDSGDDGQRLPSPPLTSTSEESFDYMAKGEASVYSDLH
;
A
#
# COMPACT_ATOMS: atom_id res chain seq x y z
N MET A 1 15.96 9.09 -21.37
CA MET A 1 16.97 8.66 -20.37
C MET A 1 16.58 7.27 -19.92
N ALA A 2 17.45 6.28 -20.08
CA ALA A 2 17.18 4.88 -19.76
C ALA A 2 16.75 4.73 -18.29
N SER A 3 15.71 3.93 -18.05
CA SER A 3 15.14 3.59 -16.75
C SER A 3 16.21 2.97 -15.84
N ARG A 4 16.87 3.81 -15.04
CA ARG A 4 17.49 3.32 -13.81
C ARG A 4 16.37 3.11 -12.82
N ASP A 5 16.16 1.86 -12.46
CA ASP A 5 15.27 1.45 -11.39
C ASP A 5 15.74 2.12 -10.08
N TRP A 6 15.11 3.23 -9.75
CA TRP A 6 15.50 4.11 -8.65
C TRP A 6 15.15 3.49 -7.29
N ALA A 7 14.28 2.48 -7.27
CA ALA A 7 13.89 1.76 -6.06
C ALA A 7 14.95 0.73 -5.62
N ALA A 8 15.85 0.32 -6.52
CA ALA A 8 16.82 -0.74 -6.26
C ALA A 8 18.14 -0.59 -7.04
N PRO A 9 18.89 0.51 -6.87
CA PRO A 9 20.11 0.75 -7.65
C PRO A 9 21.22 -0.30 -7.42
N ASN A 10 21.10 -1.10 -6.35
CA ASN A 10 22.06 -2.11 -5.92
C ASN A 10 21.69 -3.55 -6.32
N LEU A 11 20.48 -3.78 -6.86
CA LEU A 11 20.22 -5.05 -7.52
C LEU A 11 20.90 -5.01 -8.89
N PRO A 12 21.40 -6.15 -9.40
CA PRO A 12 21.56 -6.27 -10.83
C PRO A 12 20.22 -5.83 -11.41
N SER A 13 20.22 -4.80 -12.27
CA SER A 13 19.13 -4.76 -13.24
C SER A 13 19.07 -6.18 -13.78
N ALA A 14 17.87 -6.77 -13.83
CA ALA A 14 17.71 -7.75 -14.87
C ALA A 14 18.17 -6.98 -16.09
N ARG A 15 19.38 -7.26 -16.61
CA ARG A 15 19.71 -6.83 -17.95
C ARG A 15 18.45 -7.27 -18.69
N PRO A 16 17.71 -6.39 -19.38
CA PRO A 16 16.89 -6.94 -20.44
C PRO A 16 17.89 -7.83 -21.16
N ASN A 17 17.69 -9.16 -21.08
CA ASN A 17 18.41 -10.04 -21.99
C ASN A 17 18.18 -9.34 -23.31
N GLY A 18 19.24 -8.98 -24.03
CA GLY A 18 19.15 -8.18 -25.26
C GLY A 18 18.28 -8.92 -26.26
N ALA A 19 16.98 -8.85 -26.06
CA ALA A 19 15.96 -9.70 -26.61
C ALA A 19 14.92 -8.71 -27.06
N GLU A 20 14.83 -8.64 -28.39
CA GLU A 20 13.80 -7.96 -29.14
C GLU A 20 12.45 -8.09 -28.40
N ALA A 21 11.65 -7.02 -28.38
CA ALA A 21 10.24 -7.13 -28.04
C ALA A 21 9.67 -8.34 -28.79
N LEU A 22 8.94 -9.23 -28.10
CA LEU A 22 8.36 -10.40 -28.75
C LEU A 22 7.63 -9.93 -30.01
N ARG A 23 8.06 -10.42 -31.17
CA ARG A 23 7.35 -10.10 -32.41
C ARG A 23 5.97 -10.74 -32.32
N PRO A 24 4.91 -10.18 -32.93
CA PRO A 24 3.57 -10.77 -32.89
C PRO A 24 3.51 -12.27 -33.28
N LYS A 25 4.47 -12.74 -34.09
CA LYS A 25 4.64 -14.14 -34.49
C LYS A 25 5.08 -15.09 -33.37
N GLU A 26 5.55 -14.58 -32.25
CA GLU A 26 6.06 -15.34 -31.09
C GLU A 26 5.01 -15.47 -29.97
N PHE A 27 3.85 -14.82 -30.11
CA PHE A 27 2.71 -14.99 -29.20
C PHE A 27 2.00 -16.33 -29.38
N GLU A 28 1.40 -16.85 -28.30
CA GLU A 28 0.57 -18.04 -28.39
C GLU A 28 -0.59 -17.85 -29.40
N PRO A 29 -0.98 -18.90 -30.16
CA PRO A 29 -2.00 -18.79 -31.21
C PRO A 29 -3.34 -18.20 -30.73
N ARG A 30 -3.72 -18.45 -29.47
CA ARG A 30 -4.95 -17.90 -28.87
C ARG A 30 -4.86 -16.38 -28.73
N LEU A 31 -3.73 -15.84 -28.26
CA LEU A 31 -3.50 -14.40 -28.17
C LEU A 31 -3.48 -13.76 -29.54
N GLN A 32 -2.80 -14.36 -30.53
CA GLN A 32 -2.79 -13.85 -31.91
C GLN A 32 -4.21 -13.73 -32.50
N LYS A 33 -5.05 -14.77 -32.29
CA LYS A 33 -6.44 -14.80 -32.75
C LYS A 33 -7.31 -13.74 -32.09
N GLU A 34 -7.16 -13.52 -30.78
CA GLU A 34 -7.92 -12.47 -30.09
C GLU A 34 -7.42 -11.07 -30.48
N LEU A 35 -6.10 -10.90 -30.63
CA LEU A 35 -5.49 -9.64 -31.05
C LEU A 35 -5.92 -9.23 -32.46
N SER A 36 -6.05 -10.17 -33.39
CA SER A 36 -6.49 -9.90 -34.78
C SER A 36 -7.94 -9.42 -34.89
N ARG A 37 -8.73 -9.49 -33.79
CA ARG A 37 -10.11 -9.00 -33.72
C ARG A 37 -10.22 -7.58 -33.18
N LEU A 38 -9.09 -6.97 -32.79
CA LEU A 38 -9.04 -5.61 -32.23
C LEU A 38 -8.35 -4.68 -33.22
N ASP A 39 -8.60 -3.38 -33.08
CA ASP A 39 -8.04 -2.34 -33.97
C ASP A 39 -6.51 -2.42 -34.02
N PRO A 40 -5.89 -2.76 -35.17
CA PRO A 40 -4.44 -2.89 -35.28
C PRO A 40 -3.68 -1.56 -35.10
N SER A 41 -4.35 -0.41 -35.18
CA SER A 41 -3.72 0.91 -35.01
C SER A 41 -3.33 1.21 -33.56
N VAL A 42 -4.07 0.66 -32.60
CA VAL A 42 -3.76 0.77 -31.18
C VAL A 42 -2.63 -0.21 -30.82
N PRO A 43 -1.52 0.22 -30.20
CA PRO A 43 -0.42 -0.69 -29.88
C PRO A 43 -0.80 -1.78 -28.86
N PHE A 44 -0.18 -2.96 -28.97
CA PHE A 44 -0.16 -4.00 -27.92
C PHE A 44 1.29 -4.47 -27.74
N ASN A 45 2.00 -3.81 -26.84
CA ASN A 45 3.45 -3.92 -26.70
C ASN A 45 3.82 -4.39 -25.29
N PRO A 46 3.58 -5.65 -24.92
CA PRO A 46 4.03 -6.17 -23.64
C PRO A 46 5.55 -6.32 -23.62
N GLU A 47 6.16 -5.99 -22.49
CA GLU A 47 7.48 -6.49 -22.12
C GLU A 47 7.34 -7.88 -21.51
N VAL A 48 8.31 -8.75 -21.80
CA VAL A 48 8.39 -10.11 -21.22
C VAL A 48 9.58 -10.26 -20.32
N ARG A 49 9.51 -11.24 -19.41
CA ARG A 49 10.58 -11.57 -18.45
C ARG A 49 10.92 -10.41 -17.52
N TYR A 50 10.00 -9.47 -17.34
CA TYR A 50 10.11 -8.41 -16.35
C TYR A 50 10.19 -9.01 -14.95
N LEU A 51 11.07 -8.46 -14.11
CA LEU A 51 11.16 -8.82 -12.70
C LEU A 51 10.58 -7.66 -11.90
N HIS A 52 9.34 -7.83 -11.42
CA HIS A 52 8.70 -6.89 -10.52
C HIS A 52 9.21 -7.09 -9.10
N HIS A 53 9.32 -6.01 -8.33
CA HIS A 53 9.60 -6.08 -6.91
C HIS A 53 8.99 -4.90 -6.14
N THR A 54 8.81 -5.10 -4.84
CA THR A 54 8.52 -4.01 -3.91
C THR A 54 9.78 -3.19 -3.62
N TRP A 55 9.66 -1.92 -3.22
CA TRP A 55 10.80 -1.05 -2.90
C TRP A 55 11.73 -1.67 -1.86
N ALA A 56 11.13 -2.26 -0.81
CA ALA A 56 11.88 -2.92 0.25
C ALA A 56 12.50 -4.25 -0.20
N GLN A 57 12.22 -4.74 -1.41
CA GLN A 57 12.71 -6.03 -1.92
C GLN A 57 12.35 -7.20 -0.99
N THR A 58 11.23 -7.07 -0.30
CA THR A 58 10.63 -8.13 0.53
C THR A 58 9.95 -9.15 -0.36
N PHE A 59 9.44 -8.68 -1.50
CA PHE A 59 8.74 -9.49 -2.47
C PHE A 59 9.13 -9.18 -3.91
N PHE A 60 9.11 -10.22 -4.73
CA PHE A 60 9.41 -10.23 -6.15
C PHE A 60 8.34 -11.03 -6.89
N SER A 61 8.03 -10.68 -8.14
CA SER A 61 7.23 -11.54 -9.03
C SER A 61 7.72 -11.44 -10.47
N ARG A 62 7.37 -12.42 -11.29
CA ARG A 62 7.63 -12.41 -12.74
C ARG A 62 6.30 -12.48 -13.48
N PRO A 63 5.72 -11.32 -13.86
CA PRO A 63 4.54 -11.32 -14.70
C PRO A 63 4.83 -11.96 -16.06
N GLU A 64 3.82 -12.61 -16.64
CA GLU A 64 3.83 -13.08 -18.02
C GLU A 64 4.08 -11.89 -18.97
N PHE A 65 3.31 -10.81 -18.78
CA PHE A 65 3.45 -9.55 -19.51
C PHE A 65 3.47 -8.36 -18.57
N PHE A 66 4.38 -7.44 -18.84
CA PHE A 66 4.43 -6.12 -18.24
C PHE A 66 4.06 -5.07 -19.28
N PHE A 67 3.16 -4.15 -18.93
CA PHE A 67 2.68 -3.10 -19.82
C PHE A 67 2.95 -1.72 -19.23
N GLN A 68 3.32 -0.77 -20.10
CA GLN A 68 3.39 0.66 -19.77
C GLN A 68 2.61 1.50 -20.79
N PRO A 69 1.28 1.37 -20.82
CA PRO A 69 0.45 2.05 -21.80
C PRO A 69 0.51 3.57 -21.62
N SER A 70 0.40 4.28 -22.73
CA SER A 70 0.44 5.75 -22.78
C SER A 70 -0.92 6.39 -23.11
N THR A 71 -1.92 5.55 -23.42
CA THR A 71 -3.25 6.01 -23.82
C THR A 71 -4.35 5.11 -23.25
N ILE A 72 -5.56 5.68 -23.10
CA ILE A 72 -6.75 4.93 -22.68
C ILE A 72 -7.10 3.79 -23.67
N PRO A 73 -7.06 3.99 -25.01
CA PRO A 73 -7.27 2.90 -25.96
C PRO A 73 -6.33 1.70 -25.78
N GLU A 74 -5.05 1.93 -25.45
CA GLU A 74 -4.11 0.85 -25.14
C GLU A 74 -4.55 0.07 -23.89
N LEU A 75 -4.96 0.77 -22.83
CA LEU A 75 -5.51 0.14 -21.63
C LEU A 75 -6.78 -0.67 -21.93
N GLN A 76 -7.73 -0.11 -22.68
CA GLN A 76 -8.96 -0.81 -23.09
C GLN A 76 -8.65 -2.08 -23.88
N LYS A 77 -7.64 -2.03 -24.76
CA LYS A 77 -7.17 -3.21 -25.48
C LYS A 77 -6.60 -4.27 -24.53
N ILE A 78 -5.74 -3.88 -23.59
CA ILE A 78 -5.16 -4.79 -22.60
C ILE A 78 -6.26 -5.42 -21.74
N VAL A 79 -7.22 -4.64 -21.24
CA VAL A 79 -8.35 -5.11 -20.44
C VAL A 79 -9.22 -6.09 -21.22
N THR A 80 -9.56 -5.75 -22.46
CA THR A 80 -10.36 -6.61 -23.35
C THR A 80 -9.67 -7.95 -23.60
N LEU A 81 -8.37 -7.94 -23.89
CA LEU A 81 -7.60 -9.17 -24.12
C LEU A 81 -7.45 -9.98 -22.84
N GLY A 82 -7.18 -9.32 -21.70
CA GLY A 82 -7.08 -9.98 -20.40
C GLY A 82 -8.35 -10.73 -20.07
N ARG A 83 -9.50 -10.08 -20.21
CA ARG A 83 -10.83 -10.69 -20.05
C ARG A 83 -11.04 -11.89 -21.00
N ARG A 84 -10.83 -11.73 -22.31
CA ARG A 84 -11.06 -12.80 -23.31
C ARG A 84 -10.11 -14.01 -23.16
N LEU A 85 -8.93 -13.78 -22.62
CA LEU A 85 -7.91 -14.80 -22.41
C LEU A 85 -7.95 -15.41 -21.00
N GLY A 86 -8.77 -14.89 -20.09
CA GLY A 86 -8.80 -15.31 -18.69
C GLY A 86 -7.49 -14.99 -17.98
N LYS A 87 -6.92 -13.81 -18.25
CA LYS A 87 -5.70 -13.29 -17.62
C LYS A 87 -6.07 -12.20 -16.62
N ARG A 88 -5.74 -12.43 -15.35
CA ARG A 88 -5.76 -11.46 -14.26
C ARG A 88 -4.83 -10.30 -14.58
N LEU A 89 -5.31 -9.12 -14.27
CA LEU A 89 -4.61 -7.85 -14.39
C LEU A 89 -4.28 -7.35 -12.99
N CYS A 90 -3.02 -6.97 -12.78
CA CYS A 90 -2.58 -6.27 -11.60
C CYS A 90 -2.08 -4.89 -12.03
N VAL A 91 -2.48 -3.85 -11.30
CA VAL A 91 -2.01 -2.49 -11.54
C VAL A 91 -0.96 -2.13 -10.50
N THR A 92 0.14 -1.52 -10.93
CA THR A 92 1.19 -1.02 -10.05
C THR A 92 1.58 0.40 -10.44
N GLY A 93 2.00 1.18 -9.46
CA GLY A 93 2.84 2.34 -9.70
C GLY A 93 4.30 1.92 -9.58
N PHE A 94 5.03 2.63 -8.74
CA PHE A 94 6.46 2.43 -8.52
C PHE A 94 6.84 1.28 -7.55
N GLY A 95 5.92 0.36 -7.22
CA GLY A 95 6.23 -0.76 -6.32
C GLY A 95 6.57 -0.37 -4.87
N HIS A 96 6.20 0.84 -4.41
CA HIS A 96 6.67 1.37 -3.13
C HIS A 96 6.04 0.78 -1.86
N SER A 97 4.88 0.15 -2.01
CA SER A 97 4.18 -0.47 -0.88
C SER A 97 5.02 -1.65 -0.34
N PRO A 98 5.21 -1.75 0.99
CA PRO A 98 5.78 -2.95 1.62
C PRO A 98 4.93 -4.22 1.44
N SER A 99 3.65 -4.07 1.09
CA SER A 99 2.70 -5.16 0.86
C SER A 99 2.96 -5.90 -0.45
N ASP A 100 2.58 -7.18 -0.48
CA ASP A 100 2.56 -8.06 -1.65
C ASP A 100 1.34 -7.85 -2.58
N LEU A 101 0.54 -6.81 -2.35
CA LEU A 101 -0.64 -6.44 -3.15
C LEU A 101 -0.36 -6.34 -4.67
N SER A 102 0.80 -5.82 -5.06
CA SER A 102 1.17 -5.60 -6.47
C SER A 102 1.79 -6.81 -7.17
N LEU A 103 1.80 -7.97 -6.52
CA LEU A 103 2.46 -9.15 -7.06
C LEU A 103 1.53 -9.94 -7.98
N THR A 104 2.09 -10.34 -9.11
CA THR A 104 1.41 -11.16 -10.11
C THR A 104 2.41 -11.97 -10.93
N SER A 105 1.97 -13.15 -11.33
CA SER A 105 2.57 -13.96 -12.39
C SER A 105 1.85 -13.81 -13.73
N GLN A 106 0.68 -13.18 -13.74
CA GLN A 106 -0.08 -12.90 -14.96
C GLN A 106 0.28 -11.51 -15.50
N TRP A 107 -0.68 -10.66 -15.81
CA TRP A 107 -0.38 -9.39 -16.48
C TRP A 107 -0.24 -8.27 -15.44
N LEU A 108 0.85 -7.52 -15.55
CA LEU A 108 1.15 -6.36 -14.72
C LEU A 108 1.10 -5.09 -15.57
N ILE A 109 0.39 -4.08 -15.11
CA ILE A 109 0.20 -2.80 -15.80
C ILE A 109 0.78 -1.70 -14.91
N ASN A 110 1.74 -0.96 -15.43
CA ASN A 110 2.28 0.24 -14.80
C ASN A 110 1.79 1.48 -15.56
N LEU A 111 1.27 2.47 -14.82
CA LEU A 111 0.61 3.64 -15.41
C LEU A 111 1.55 4.83 -15.62
N ASP A 112 2.86 4.71 -15.41
CA ASP A 112 3.77 5.86 -15.33
C ASP A 112 3.81 6.71 -16.62
N ASN A 113 3.44 6.14 -17.77
CA ASN A 113 3.32 6.84 -19.06
C ASN A 113 1.99 7.62 -19.22
N LEU A 114 1.01 7.41 -18.34
CA LEU A 114 -0.23 8.18 -18.23
C LEU A 114 -0.07 9.22 -17.11
N SER A 115 0.69 10.28 -17.37
CA SER A 115 1.11 11.24 -16.35
C SER A 115 0.86 12.70 -16.69
N ARG A 116 0.10 13.04 -17.75
CA ARG A 116 -0.09 14.42 -18.21
C ARG A 116 -1.00 15.21 -17.26
N ILE A 117 -0.74 16.52 -17.14
CA ILE A 117 -1.74 17.46 -16.62
C ILE A 117 -2.71 17.76 -17.77
N LEU A 118 -4.00 17.58 -17.53
CA LEU A 118 -5.05 17.71 -18.55
C LEU A 118 -5.69 19.09 -18.50
N GLU A 119 -5.93 19.61 -17.29
CA GLU A 119 -6.62 20.88 -17.09
C GLU A 119 -6.23 21.52 -15.76
N TRP A 120 -6.06 22.84 -15.77
CA TRP A 120 -5.85 23.67 -14.60
C TRP A 120 -7.11 24.48 -14.32
N ASP A 121 -7.34 24.75 -13.04
CA ASP A 121 -8.48 25.55 -12.56
C ASP A 121 -9.81 25.08 -13.16
N VAL A 122 -10.06 23.77 -13.08
CA VAL A 122 -11.21 23.09 -13.69
C VAL A 122 -12.50 23.83 -13.34
N GLY A 123 -13.30 24.16 -14.35
CA GLY A 123 -14.55 24.92 -14.15
C GLY A 123 -14.36 26.35 -13.59
N GLY A 124 -13.15 26.91 -13.70
CA GLY A 124 -12.80 28.22 -13.16
C GLY A 124 -12.44 28.23 -11.67
N GLN A 125 -12.32 27.05 -11.02
CA GLN A 125 -12.03 26.95 -9.59
C GLN A 125 -10.51 26.94 -9.34
N PRO A 126 -9.93 27.95 -8.66
CA PRO A 126 -8.48 28.03 -8.44
C PRO A 126 -7.92 26.81 -7.71
N GLY A 127 -6.85 26.24 -8.24
CA GLY A 127 -6.12 25.12 -7.65
C GLY A 127 -6.82 23.76 -7.83
N LEU A 128 -7.94 23.69 -8.55
CA LEU A 128 -8.57 22.43 -8.93
C LEU A 128 -7.93 21.90 -10.21
N VAL A 129 -7.22 20.78 -10.13
CA VAL A 129 -6.36 20.28 -11.22
C VAL A 129 -6.79 18.89 -11.64
N ARG A 130 -6.95 18.67 -12.94
CA ARG A 130 -7.24 17.37 -13.55
C ARG A 130 -6.03 16.82 -14.30
N PHE A 131 -5.70 15.56 -14.06
CA PHE A 131 -4.49 14.93 -14.58
C PHE A 131 -4.64 13.42 -14.70
N GLU A 132 -3.74 12.79 -15.47
CA GLU A 132 -3.68 11.34 -15.64
C GLU A 132 -3.07 10.66 -14.39
N ALA A 133 -3.63 9.51 -14.03
CA ALA A 133 -3.50 8.91 -12.70
C ALA A 133 -2.13 8.27 -12.40
N GLY A 134 -1.29 8.05 -13.42
CA GLY A 134 0.06 7.48 -13.28
C GLY A 134 1.11 8.45 -12.75
N ARG A 135 0.78 9.75 -12.64
CA ARG A 135 1.72 10.76 -12.13
C ARG A 135 2.15 10.48 -10.69
N SER A 136 3.44 10.66 -10.38
CA SER A 136 3.94 10.61 -9.00
C SER A 136 3.50 11.83 -8.19
N LEU A 137 3.44 11.71 -6.86
CA LEU A 137 3.14 12.84 -5.98
C LEU A 137 4.21 13.95 -6.08
N GLY A 138 5.48 13.57 -6.22
CA GLY A 138 6.58 14.52 -6.41
C GLY A 138 6.47 15.25 -7.75
N GLY A 139 6.17 14.52 -8.83
CA GLY A 139 5.93 15.10 -10.15
C GLY A 139 4.70 16.01 -10.19
N LEU A 140 3.66 15.68 -9.42
CA LEU A 140 2.49 16.54 -9.24
C LEU A 140 2.83 17.80 -8.44
N ASN A 141 3.47 17.69 -7.27
CA ASN A 141 3.87 18.84 -6.46
C ASN A 141 4.81 19.79 -7.20
N ALA A 142 5.73 19.27 -8.01
CA ALA A 142 6.59 20.10 -8.85
C ALA A 142 5.77 20.95 -9.84
N ALA A 143 4.80 20.34 -10.53
CA ALA A 143 3.93 21.04 -11.46
C ALA A 143 2.98 22.02 -10.75
N LEU A 144 2.47 21.67 -9.57
CA LEU A 144 1.65 22.56 -8.73
C LEU A 144 2.46 23.80 -8.31
N ALA A 145 3.72 23.63 -7.90
CA ALA A 145 4.58 24.71 -7.46
C ALA A 145 4.85 25.74 -8.57
N GLU A 146 4.99 25.30 -9.83
CA GLU A 146 5.10 26.20 -11.00
C GLU A 146 3.86 27.09 -11.18
N LYS A 147 2.71 26.69 -10.64
CA LYS A 147 1.44 27.43 -10.65
C LYS A 147 1.12 28.11 -9.32
N GLY A 148 2.04 28.10 -8.36
CA GLY A 148 1.83 28.70 -7.03
C GLY A 148 0.94 27.88 -6.11
N TYR A 149 0.85 26.57 -6.33
CA TYR A 149 0.07 25.63 -5.52
C TYR A 149 0.96 24.52 -4.91
N THR A 150 0.42 23.80 -3.93
CA THR A 150 1.00 22.59 -3.34
C THR A 150 -0.12 21.67 -2.85
N LEU A 151 0.19 20.39 -2.62
CA LEU A 151 -0.72 19.50 -1.89
C LEU A 151 -0.89 19.97 -0.43
N PRO A 152 -2.11 19.91 0.14
CA PRO A 152 -2.37 20.36 1.51
C PRO A 152 -1.73 19.47 2.57
N ASN A 153 -1.49 18.20 2.25
CA ASN A 153 -0.86 17.21 3.11
C ASN A 153 -0.14 16.17 2.24
N LEU A 154 0.87 15.53 2.80
CA LEU A 154 1.66 14.49 2.13
C LEU A 154 2.00 13.37 3.10
N GLY A 155 2.15 12.16 2.55
CA GLY A 155 2.85 11.08 3.22
C GLY A 155 4.36 11.40 3.36
N SER A 156 5.10 10.47 3.95
CA SER A 156 6.55 10.64 4.16
C SER A 156 7.39 10.48 2.88
N ILE A 157 6.77 10.05 1.77
CA ILE A 157 7.40 9.72 0.49
C ILE A 157 6.52 10.27 -0.63
N ASP A 158 7.11 10.84 -1.68
CA ASP A 158 6.39 11.47 -2.80
C ASP A 158 6.64 10.80 -4.17
N VAL A 159 7.55 9.85 -4.24
CA VAL A 159 7.81 9.08 -5.45
C VAL A 159 6.65 8.12 -5.81
N GLN A 160 5.69 7.89 -4.92
CA GLN A 160 4.52 7.04 -5.18
C GLN A 160 3.63 7.65 -6.27
N SER A 161 3.03 6.80 -7.12
CA SER A 161 1.96 7.19 -8.03
C SER A 161 0.75 7.60 -7.19
N ILE A 162 0.10 8.71 -7.55
CA ILE A 162 -1.06 9.19 -6.82
C ILE A 162 -2.22 8.19 -6.78
N ALA A 163 -2.48 7.48 -7.89
CA ALA A 163 -3.50 6.41 -7.92
C ALA A 163 -3.23 5.31 -6.89
N GLY A 164 -1.99 4.83 -6.81
CA GLY A 164 -1.57 3.84 -5.81
C GLY A 164 -1.64 4.38 -4.38
N ALA A 165 -1.29 5.65 -4.17
CA ALA A 165 -1.33 6.28 -2.86
C ALA A 165 -2.76 6.39 -2.31
N ILE A 166 -3.73 6.84 -3.12
CA ILE A 166 -5.14 6.88 -2.68
C ILE A 166 -5.71 5.48 -2.52
N SER A 167 -5.41 4.56 -3.45
CA SER A 167 -5.96 3.20 -3.45
C SER A 167 -5.57 2.37 -2.23
N THR A 168 -4.55 2.79 -1.48
CA THR A 168 -4.04 2.10 -0.29
C THR A 168 -4.11 2.93 1.00
N GLY A 169 -4.83 4.06 0.97
CA GLY A 169 -5.11 4.87 2.16
C GLY A 169 -3.92 5.69 2.67
N THR A 170 -3.05 6.19 1.79
CA THR A 170 -1.93 7.06 2.20
C THR A 170 -2.42 8.26 3.00
N HIS A 171 -1.71 8.56 4.09
CA HIS A 171 -1.98 9.71 4.96
C HIS A 171 -0.68 10.39 5.42
N GLY A 172 -0.80 11.66 5.83
CA GLY A 172 0.26 12.43 6.47
C GLY A 172 0.25 12.31 7.99
N SER A 173 0.68 13.36 8.69
CA SER A 173 0.65 13.41 10.16
C SER A 173 0.15 14.76 10.67
N SER A 174 -1.16 14.90 10.80
CA SER A 174 -1.86 16.13 11.19
C SER A 174 -3.28 15.83 11.64
N LEU A 175 -3.76 16.48 12.71
CA LEU A 175 -5.18 16.44 13.09
C LEU A 175 -6.08 17.34 12.23
N LYS A 176 -5.55 18.11 11.28
CA LYS A 176 -6.35 18.91 10.33
C LYS A 176 -6.63 18.19 9.01
N HIS A 177 -5.92 17.09 8.76
CA HIS A 177 -5.93 16.40 7.47
C HIS A 177 -6.18 14.90 7.68
N GLY A 178 -6.97 14.33 6.77
CA GLY A 178 -7.27 12.89 6.75
C GLY A 178 -6.37 12.14 5.77
N LEU A 179 -6.98 11.17 5.09
CA LEU A 179 -6.34 10.46 3.99
C LEU A 179 -6.06 11.42 2.83
N LEU A 180 -5.05 11.11 2.02
CA LEU A 180 -4.71 11.88 0.82
C LEU A 180 -5.88 11.91 -0.18
N SER A 181 -6.70 10.85 -0.20
CA SER A 181 -7.90 10.74 -1.03
C SER A 181 -8.93 11.84 -0.75
N ASN A 182 -8.89 12.49 0.42
CA ASN A 182 -9.80 13.59 0.74
C ASN A 182 -9.66 14.79 -0.22
N SER A 183 -8.47 15.00 -0.79
CA SER A 183 -8.27 16.10 -1.74
C SER A 183 -8.83 15.79 -3.14
N ILE A 184 -9.29 14.56 -3.41
CA ILE A 184 -9.86 14.16 -4.70
C ILE A 184 -11.34 14.57 -4.75
N THR A 185 -11.73 15.28 -5.81
CA THR A 185 -13.12 15.71 -6.04
C THR A 185 -13.84 14.85 -7.06
N SER A 186 -13.11 14.28 -8.03
CA SER A 186 -13.62 13.33 -9.01
C SER A 186 -12.51 12.47 -9.59
N LEU A 187 -12.88 11.35 -10.21
CA LEU A 187 -11.95 10.46 -10.91
C LEU A 187 -12.63 9.78 -12.10
N LYS A 188 -11.82 9.24 -13.02
CA LYS A 188 -12.27 8.30 -14.03
C LYS A 188 -11.65 6.93 -13.79
N ILE A 189 -12.46 5.90 -13.90
CA ILE A 189 -12.02 4.51 -13.74
C ILE A 189 -12.38 3.69 -14.99
N LEU A 190 -11.42 2.93 -15.50
CA LEU A 190 -11.61 1.94 -16.55
C LEU A 190 -12.01 0.60 -15.90
N LEU A 191 -13.21 0.13 -16.21
CA LEU A 191 -13.79 -1.09 -15.64
C LEU A 191 -13.43 -2.35 -16.44
N SER A 192 -13.81 -3.51 -15.91
CA SER A 192 -13.52 -4.83 -16.51
C SER A 192 -14.16 -5.05 -17.90
N ASN A 193 -15.23 -4.32 -18.21
CA ASN A 193 -15.90 -4.30 -19.52
C ASN A 193 -15.25 -3.34 -20.53
N SER A 194 -14.14 -2.69 -20.16
CA SER A 194 -13.42 -1.68 -20.95
C SER A 194 -14.14 -0.32 -21.09
N GLU A 195 -15.19 -0.05 -20.31
CA GLU A 195 -15.80 1.28 -20.22
C GLU A 195 -15.03 2.19 -19.25
N VAL A 196 -14.94 3.48 -19.60
CA VAL A 196 -14.40 4.52 -18.73
C VAL A 196 -15.54 5.27 -18.09
N VAL A 197 -15.61 5.22 -16.76
CA VAL A 197 -16.71 5.77 -15.97
C VAL A 197 -16.22 6.96 -15.14
N ASP A 198 -16.87 8.11 -15.26
CA ASP A 198 -16.64 9.26 -14.37
C ASP A 198 -17.33 9.04 -13.02
N CYS A 199 -16.64 9.37 -11.94
CA CYS A 199 -17.13 9.22 -10.57
C CYS A 199 -16.83 10.50 -9.77
N SER A 200 -17.81 11.00 -9.01
CA SER A 200 -17.69 12.13 -8.08
C SER A 200 -18.66 11.95 -6.90
N ALA A 201 -18.77 12.95 -6.02
CA ALA A 201 -19.77 12.94 -4.96
C ALA A 201 -21.22 12.92 -5.50
N GLU A 202 -21.45 13.44 -6.71
CA GLU A 202 -22.75 13.62 -7.35
C GLU A 202 -23.01 12.61 -8.49
N LYS A 203 -21.98 11.98 -9.03
CA LYS A 203 -22.07 11.04 -10.16
C LYS A 203 -21.41 9.71 -9.80
N ASN A 204 -22.15 8.60 -9.92
CA ASN A 204 -21.64 7.26 -9.57
C ASN A 204 -21.02 7.22 -8.16
N THR A 205 -21.69 7.85 -7.19
CA THR A 205 -21.15 8.15 -5.85
C THR A 205 -20.68 6.91 -5.10
N GLN A 206 -21.38 5.79 -5.24
CA GLN A 206 -20.98 4.52 -4.62
C GLN A 206 -19.64 4.03 -5.20
N LEU A 207 -19.48 4.06 -6.53
CA LEU A 207 -18.23 3.72 -7.20
C LEU A 207 -17.12 4.71 -6.86
N PHE A 208 -17.43 6.01 -6.75
CA PHE A 208 -16.48 7.02 -6.28
C PHE A 208 -15.98 6.69 -4.86
N LYS A 209 -16.89 6.44 -3.93
CA LYS A 209 -16.58 6.07 -2.53
C LYS A 209 -15.70 4.81 -2.46
N ALA A 210 -15.95 3.81 -3.30
CA ALA A 210 -15.12 2.61 -3.39
C ALA A 210 -13.76 2.89 -4.05
N ALA A 211 -13.72 3.72 -5.09
CA ALA A 211 -12.51 4.02 -5.87
C ALA A 211 -11.48 4.87 -5.11
N LEU A 212 -11.92 5.73 -4.19
CA LEU A 212 -11.03 6.52 -3.34
C LEU A 212 -10.09 5.67 -2.47
N LEU A 213 -10.45 4.40 -2.19
CA LEU A 213 -9.60 3.39 -1.59
C LEU A 213 -9.96 2.00 -2.13
N SER A 214 -9.50 1.70 -3.35
CA SER A 214 -9.93 0.53 -4.14
C SER A 214 -9.10 -0.74 -3.96
N LEU A 215 -7.89 -0.62 -3.43
CA LEU A 215 -6.87 -1.67 -3.42
C LEU A 215 -6.52 -2.22 -4.81
N GLY A 216 -6.90 -1.50 -5.88
CA GLY A 216 -6.73 -1.95 -7.26
C GLY A 216 -7.70 -3.05 -7.71
N SER A 217 -8.76 -3.33 -6.94
CA SER A 217 -9.68 -4.45 -7.17
C SER A 217 -10.93 -4.12 -8.00
N LEU A 218 -11.18 -2.83 -8.28
CA LEU A 218 -12.38 -2.36 -9.00
C LEU A 218 -12.16 -2.20 -10.51
N GLY A 219 -10.92 -1.88 -10.89
CA GLY A 219 -10.58 -1.35 -12.22
C GLY A 219 -9.33 -0.48 -12.16
N ILE A 220 -9.05 0.22 -13.26
CA ILE A 220 -7.86 1.05 -13.42
C ILE A 220 -8.26 2.52 -13.33
N ILE A 221 -7.87 3.22 -12.27
CA ILE A 221 -8.05 4.68 -12.19
C ILE A 221 -7.14 5.33 -13.24
N VAL A 222 -7.71 6.09 -14.17
CA VAL A 222 -6.98 6.66 -15.33
C VAL A 222 -6.86 8.19 -15.28
N GLU A 223 -7.83 8.88 -14.67
CA GLU A 223 -7.79 10.33 -14.45
C GLU A 223 -8.23 10.65 -13.02
N LEU A 224 -7.67 11.72 -12.46
CA LEU A 224 -8.02 12.25 -11.13
C LEU A 224 -8.18 13.77 -11.22
N THR A 225 -9.12 14.31 -10.46
CA THR A 225 -9.26 15.75 -10.19
C THR A 225 -9.03 16.00 -8.71
N LEU A 226 -8.08 16.87 -8.38
CA LEU A 226 -7.64 17.15 -7.01
C LEU A 226 -7.69 18.65 -6.71
N GLN A 227 -8.12 19.01 -5.50
CA GLN A 227 -8.03 20.37 -4.98
C GLN A 227 -6.67 20.59 -4.28
N ALA A 228 -5.80 21.37 -4.91
CA ALA A 228 -4.57 21.86 -4.32
C ALA A 228 -4.82 23.13 -3.49
N VAL A 229 -3.83 23.54 -2.70
CA VAL A 229 -3.86 24.78 -1.90
C VAL A 229 -2.74 25.72 -2.34
N PRO A 230 -2.83 27.04 -2.08
CA PRO A 230 -1.73 27.96 -2.38
C PRO A 230 -0.41 27.48 -1.77
N ASP A 231 0.71 27.60 -2.50
CA ASP A 231 2.01 27.14 -2.05
C ASP A 231 2.42 27.85 -0.74
N PHE A 232 3.06 27.10 0.17
CA PHE A 232 3.46 27.60 1.48
C PHE A 232 4.75 26.95 1.99
N ASN A 233 5.47 27.68 2.83
CA ASN A 233 6.61 27.13 3.57
C ASN A 233 6.15 26.56 4.91
N ILE A 234 6.88 25.56 5.40
CA ILE A 234 6.76 25.01 6.75
C ILE A 234 8.01 25.37 7.53
N LYS A 235 7.85 26.04 8.68
CA LYS A 235 8.87 26.12 9.71
C LYS A 235 8.69 24.91 10.63
N TRP A 236 9.72 24.10 10.75
CA TRP A 236 9.68 22.91 11.58
C TRP A 236 10.86 22.84 12.55
N SER A 237 10.64 22.13 13.65
CA SER A 237 11.68 21.75 14.61
C SER A 237 11.55 20.28 14.99
N GLN A 238 12.67 19.70 15.40
CA GLN A 238 12.81 18.32 15.84
C GLN A 238 13.64 18.28 17.11
N SER A 239 13.13 17.63 18.16
CA SER A 239 13.73 17.64 19.50
C SER A 239 13.54 16.30 20.21
N LEU A 240 14.43 15.99 21.16
CA LEU A 240 14.41 14.74 21.93
C LEU A 240 13.82 14.96 23.33
N TRP A 241 12.80 14.17 23.68
CA TRP A 241 12.04 14.29 24.94
C TRP A 241 12.01 12.96 25.72
N PRO A 242 11.89 12.99 27.06
CA PRO A 242 11.54 11.81 27.84
C PRO A 242 10.18 11.25 27.42
N LEU A 243 10.02 9.93 27.41
CA LEU A 243 8.73 9.30 27.06
C LEU A 243 7.60 9.75 27.99
N GLU A 244 7.88 9.93 29.28
CA GLU A 244 6.90 10.41 30.26
C GLU A 244 6.32 11.78 29.88
N HIS A 245 7.15 12.69 29.35
CA HIS A 245 6.67 13.99 28.86
C HIS A 245 5.67 13.83 27.71
N ILE A 246 5.94 12.91 26.78
CA ILE A 246 5.04 12.61 25.66
C ILE A 246 3.71 12.06 26.17
N LEU A 247 3.75 11.13 27.12
CA LEU A 247 2.54 10.53 27.69
C LEU A 247 1.73 11.56 28.50
N ASN A 248 2.39 12.48 29.20
CA ASN A 248 1.73 13.52 30.00
C ASN A 248 1.12 14.64 29.13
N THR A 249 1.68 14.89 27.94
CA THR A 249 1.17 15.91 27.01
C THR A 249 0.25 15.35 25.92
N TRP A 250 -0.02 14.04 25.95
CA TRP A 250 -0.75 13.33 24.90
C TRP A 250 -2.14 13.90 24.65
N ASP A 251 -2.89 14.16 25.73
CA ASP A 251 -4.27 14.66 25.67
C ASP A 251 -4.36 16.20 25.73
N SER A 252 -3.23 16.91 25.82
CA SER A 252 -3.19 18.37 25.87
C SER A 252 -2.87 18.97 24.50
N ASP A 253 -1.60 19.18 24.22
CA ASP A 253 -1.10 20.04 23.15
C ASP A 253 -0.08 19.34 22.25
N LEU A 254 0.33 18.11 22.57
CA LEU A 254 1.29 17.34 21.77
C LEU A 254 0.94 17.36 20.28
N TRP A 255 -0.34 17.14 19.96
CA TRP A 255 -0.86 16.99 18.59
C TRP A 255 -1.42 18.28 17.99
N THR A 256 -1.70 19.29 18.81
CA THR A 256 -2.45 20.50 18.40
C THR A 256 -1.60 21.77 18.40
N GLN A 257 -0.40 21.73 19.02
CA GLN A 257 0.51 22.87 19.07
C GLN A 257 0.95 23.36 17.68
N GLN A 258 1.07 22.45 16.72
CA GLN A 258 1.42 22.74 15.33
C GLN A 258 0.50 21.96 14.37
N GLU A 259 0.40 22.41 13.12
CA GLU A 259 -0.44 21.75 12.11
C GLU A 259 0.02 20.33 11.83
N TYR A 260 1.33 20.08 11.82
CA TYR A 260 1.91 18.78 11.57
C TYR A 260 2.75 18.36 12.77
N THR A 261 2.59 17.10 13.21
CA THR A 261 3.34 16.52 14.33
C THR A 261 3.67 15.07 14.04
N ARG A 262 4.91 14.65 14.28
CA ARG A 262 5.36 13.25 14.22
C ARG A 262 6.14 12.91 15.47
N VAL A 263 5.96 11.70 15.98
CA VAL A 263 6.71 11.20 17.14
C VAL A 263 7.37 9.88 16.76
N TRP A 264 8.67 9.76 17.03
CA TRP A 264 9.42 8.51 16.92
C TRP A 264 9.79 8.05 18.31
N TRP A 265 9.13 6.99 18.77
CA TRP A 265 9.34 6.43 20.09
C TRP A 265 10.52 5.44 20.08
N LEU A 266 11.46 5.66 21.00
CA LEU A 266 12.68 4.87 21.20
C LEU A 266 12.51 3.99 22.45
N PRO A 267 12.10 2.72 22.32
CA PRO A 267 11.66 1.90 23.44
C PRO A 267 12.76 1.65 24.48
N TYR A 268 13.99 1.33 24.05
CA TYR A 268 15.10 1.05 24.97
C TYR A 268 15.65 2.28 25.68
N LEU A 269 15.41 3.48 25.14
CA LEU A 269 15.93 4.73 25.71
C LEU A 269 14.90 5.42 26.61
N SER A 270 13.65 4.94 26.65
CA SER A 270 12.51 5.61 27.30
C SER A 270 12.38 7.08 26.86
N ARG A 271 12.54 7.33 25.55
CA ARG A 271 12.54 8.67 24.94
C ARG A 271 11.71 8.66 23.66
N ALA A 272 11.38 9.86 23.19
CA ALA A 272 10.87 10.04 21.84
C ALA A 272 11.46 11.27 21.17
N VAL A 273 11.65 11.19 19.86
CA VAL A 273 11.93 12.34 19.02
C VAL A 273 10.61 12.92 18.56
N VAL A 274 10.42 14.22 18.72
CA VAL A 274 9.21 14.92 18.29
C VAL A 274 9.58 15.91 17.21
N TRP A 275 8.98 15.76 16.04
CA TRP A 275 9.01 16.73 14.95
C TRP A 275 7.68 17.47 14.90
N ARG A 276 7.73 18.80 14.81
CA ARG A 276 6.55 19.66 14.69
C ARG A 276 6.78 20.69 13.60
N GLY A 277 5.74 20.95 12.81
CA GLY A 277 5.81 21.88 11.68
C GLY A 277 4.54 22.71 11.53
N GLY A 278 4.71 24.00 11.28
CA GLY A 278 3.62 24.94 11.02
C GLY A 278 3.89 25.80 9.79
N ARG A 279 2.82 26.25 9.13
CA ARG A 279 2.91 27.14 7.96
C ARG A 279 3.62 28.45 8.33
N THR A 280 4.40 28.99 7.42
CA THR A 280 5.16 30.23 7.64
C THR A 280 5.36 31.00 6.33
N SER A 281 5.58 32.31 6.46
CA SER A 281 6.09 33.18 5.39
C SER A 281 7.59 33.45 5.51
N ALA A 282 8.26 32.86 6.50
CA ALA A 282 9.71 33.02 6.67
C ALA A 282 10.48 32.50 5.44
N PRO A 283 11.66 33.07 5.14
CA PRO A 283 12.48 32.62 4.03
C PRO A 283 12.99 31.19 4.25
N VAL A 284 13.16 30.46 3.15
CA VAL A 284 13.69 29.09 3.15
C VAL A 284 15.06 29.04 3.82
N ARG A 285 15.23 28.07 4.71
CA ARG A 285 16.46 27.75 5.43
C ARG A 285 16.58 26.24 5.51
N GLN A 286 17.52 25.68 4.77
CA GLN A 286 17.73 24.23 4.73
C GLN A 286 18.18 23.67 6.10
N PRO A 287 17.82 22.41 6.43
CA PRO A 287 18.25 21.77 7.66
C PRO A 287 19.76 21.56 7.68
N LYS A 288 20.34 21.54 8.89
CA LYS A 288 21.73 21.10 9.08
C LYS A 288 21.82 19.60 8.77
N ARG A 289 22.93 19.18 8.14
CA ARG A 289 23.21 17.75 7.93
C ARG A 289 23.34 17.03 9.28
N THR A 290 22.80 15.81 9.34
CA THR A 290 22.84 14.97 10.54
C THR A 290 23.87 13.86 10.40
N PHE A 291 24.28 13.28 11.53
CA PHE A 291 25.18 12.11 11.54
C PHE A 291 24.55 10.92 10.83
N TYR A 292 23.28 10.66 11.13
CA TYR A 292 22.50 9.53 10.65
C TYR A 292 22.17 9.62 9.15
N GLY A 293 21.97 10.84 8.63
CA GLY A 293 21.82 11.09 7.19
C GLY A 293 23.15 11.14 6.42
N GLY A 294 24.28 11.02 7.11
CA GLY A 294 25.61 10.95 6.50
C GLY A 294 26.06 9.52 6.24
N ILE A 295 26.97 9.33 5.27
CA ILE A 295 27.47 8.00 4.88
C ILE A 295 28.10 7.21 6.04
N VAL A 296 28.73 7.90 6.99
CA VAL A 296 29.37 7.28 8.16
C VAL A 296 28.32 6.70 9.11
N GLY A 297 27.32 7.50 9.52
CA GLY A 297 26.26 7.04 10.42
C GLY A 297 25.40 5.96 9.78
N PHE A 298 25.09 6.12 8.49
CA PHE A 298 24.43 5.10 7.68
C PHE A 298 25.20 3.78 7.71
N THR A 299 26.47 3.79 7.32
CA THR A 299 27.28 2.56 7.21
C THR A 299 27.49 1.91 8.57
N LEU A 300 27.72 2.69 9.62
CA LEU A 300 27.90 2.18 10.97
C LEU A 300 26.64 1.45 11.47
N TYR A 301 25.47 2.08 11.37
CA TYR A 301 24.25 1.47 11.86
C TYR A 301 23.86 0.24 11.04
N HIS A 302 24.00 0.29 9.72
CA HIS A 302 23.73 -0.84 8.82
C HIS A 302 24.53 -2.10 9.22
N ASN A 303 25.82 -1.93 9.50
CA ASN A 303 26.70 -3.02 9.93
C ASN A 303 26.36 -3.52 11.34
N LEU A 304 26.09 -2.62 12.30
CA LEU A 304 25.71 -3.02 13.65
C LEU A 304 24.39 -3.80 13.66
N LEU A 305 23.40 -3.37 12.89
CA LEU A 305 22.15 -4.12 12.71
C LEU A 305 22.39 -5.48 12.07
N TYR A 306 23.30 -5.58 11.10
CA TYR A 306 23.65 -6.86 10.50
C TYR A 306 24.28 -7.82 11.51
N LEU A 307 25.19 -7.33 12.37
CA LEU A 307 25.78 -8.13 13.44
C LEU A 307 24.75 -8.54 14.48
N ALA A 308 23.82 -7.64 14.81
CA ALA A 308 22.73 -7.90 15.74
C ALA A 308 21.79 -9.02 15.28
N GLN A 309 21.77 -9.37 13.98
CA GLN A 309 21.05 -10.55 13.49
C GLN A 309 21.51 -11.84 14.17
N TYR A 310 22.79 -11.92 14.56
CA TYR A 310 23.39 -13.11 15.18
C TYR A 310 23.44 -13.02 16.70
N ILE A 311 23.45 -11.80 17.25
CA ILE A 311 23.45 -11.56 18.70
C ILE A 311 22.41 -10.46 19.03
N PRO A 312 21.09 -10.77 18.98
CA PRO A 312 20.04 -9.75 19.06
C PRO A 312 20.02 -8.98 20.39
N SER A 313 20.52 -9.58 21.47
CA SER A 313 20.63 -8.93 22.79
C SER A 313 21.56 -7.71 22.83
N THR A 314 22.32 -7.46 21.77
CA THR A 314 23.13 -6.24 21.63
C THR A 314 22.33 -5.02 21.18
N LEU A 315 21.09 -5.20 20.67
CA LEU A 315 20.28 -4.12 20.10
C LEU A 315 20.06 -2.92 21.03
N PRO A 316 19.75 -3.08 22.34
CA PRO A 316 19.61 -1.91 23.22
C PRO A 316 20.86 -1.04 23.29
N TRP A 317 22.04 -1.65 23.30
CA TRP A 317 23.32 -0.93 23.29
C TRP A 317 23.59 -0.25 21.95
N ILE A 318 23.25 -0.92 20.85
CA ILE A 318 23.36 -0.36 19.50
C ILE A 318 22.43 0.85 19.36
N GLU A 319 21.17 0.74 19.77
CA GLU A 319 20.20 1.84 19.72
C GLU A 319 20.63 3.00 20.61
N TRP A 320 21.09 2.72 21.83
CA TRP A 320 21.63 3.74 22.73
C TRP A 320 22.79 4.50 22.09
N LEU A 321 23.74 3.80 21.47
CA LEU A 321 24.89 4.41 20.82
C LEU A 321 24.47 5.24 19.62
N ILE A 322 23.69 4.66 18.71
CA ILE A 322 23.32 5.28 17.42
C ILE A 322 22.40 6.47 17.63
N PHE A 323 21.34 6.31 18.41
CA PHE A 323 20.43 7.43 18.70
C PHE A 323 21.04 8.44 19.67
N GLY A 324 21.97 8.02 20.53
CA GLY A 324 22.78 8.93 21.35
C GLY A 324 23.71 9.81 20.51
N MET A 325 24.37 9.27 19.49
CA MET A 325 25.19 10.05 18.55
C MET A 325 24.34 10.98 17.66
N GLN A 326 23.14 10.54 17.28
CA GLN A 326 22.27 11.31 16.38
C GLN A 326 21.46 12.41 17.09
N TYR A 327 20.89 12.11 18.26
CA TYR A 327 19.96 12.99 19.00
C TYR A 327 20.49 13.43 20.36
N GLY A 328 21.73 13.09 20.69
CA GLY A 328 22.32 13.35 22.00
C GLY A 328 21.99 12.27 23.04
N PHE A 329 22.94 12.04 23.94
CA PHE A 329 22.80 11.06 25.02
C PHE A 329 21.89 11.53 26.17
N LYS A 330 21.44 12.80 26.18
CA LYS A 330 20.52 13.36 27.18
C LYS A 330 19.42 14.20 26.50
N PRO A 331 18.15 14.11 26.95
CA PRO A 331 17.06 14.98 26.45
C PRO A 331 17.40 16.47 26.59
N GLY A 332 16.81 17.30 25.72
CA GLY A 332 16.98 18.76 25.74
C GLY A 332 18.30 19.29 25.15
N THR A 333 19.24 18.42 24.74
CA THR A 333 20.51 18.84 24.11
C THR A 333 20.43 18.94 22.58
N TYR A 334 19.42 18.32 21.98
CA TYR A 334 19.24 18.26 20.53
C TYR A 334 18.04 19.08 20.08
N GLU A 335 18.30 20.00 19.17
CA GLU A 335 17.29 20.70 18.40
C GLU A 335 17.77 20.88 16.96
N LEU A 336 17.01 20.33 16.01
CA LEU A 336 17.18 20.58 14.58
C LEU A 336 15.97 21.36 14.09
N ALA A 337 16.17 22.39 13.30
CA ALA A 337 15.06 23.19 12.76
C ALA A 337 15.41 23.72 11.37
N ALA A 338 14.38 23.84 10.53
CA ALA A 338 14.50 24.37 9.17
C ALA A 338 13.23 25.13 8.75
N VAL A 339 13.31 25.79 7.61
CA VAL A 339 12.17 26.34 6.88
C VAL A 339 12.27 25.83 5.46
N GLN A 340 11.32 25.04 5.01
CA GLN A 340 11.34 24.45 3.66
C GLN A 340 9.95 24.58 3.03
N PRO A 341 9.84 24.56 1.69
CA PRO A 341 8.55 24.41 1.03
C PRO A 341 7.79 23.18 1.56
N ALA A 342 6.46 23.22 1.63
CA ALA A 342 5.65 22.13 2.20
C ALA A 342 5.95 20.77 1.55
N ARG A 343 6.10 20.76 0.23
CA ARG A 343 6.48 19.58 -0.59
C ARG A 343 7.82 18.94 -0.22
N GLU A 344 8.72 19.68 0.44
CA GLU A 344 10.02 19.17 0.91
C GLU A 344 9.98 18.87 2.41
N ALA A 345 9.41 19.77 3.21
CA ALA A 345 9.40 19.69 4.67
C ALA A 345 8.66 18.46 5.22
N LEU A 346 7.67 17.95 4.48
CA LEU A 346 6.86 16.81 4.89
C LEU A 346 7.50 15.47 4.53
N LEU A 347 8.55 15.44 3.70
CA LEU A 347 9.20 14.20 3.29
C LEU A 347 10.16 13.67 4.36
N MET A 348 10.47 12.38 4.29
CA MET A 348 11.45 11.73 5.15
C MET A 348 12.33 10.78 4.35
N ASP A 349 13.58 10.68 4.75
CA ASP A 349 14.53 9.73 4.18
C ASP A 349 14.19 8.31 4.63
N CYS A 350 13.87 7.44 3.67
CA CYS A 350 13.77 6.01 3.90
C CYS A 350 15.17 5.39 3.76
N LEU A 351 15.83 5.16 4.89
CA LEU A 351 17.26 4.83 4.90
C LEU A 351 17.55 3.43 4.35
N TYR A 352 16.97 2.40 4.96
CA TYR A 352 17.24 1.00 4.62
C TYR A 352 15.99 0.33 4.09
N SER A 353 16.17 -0.72 3.28
CA SER A 353 15.13 -1.72 3.06
C SER A 353 14.52 -2.14 4.41
N GLN A 354 13.19 -2.21 4.49
CA GLN A 354 12.50 -2.38 5.76
C GLN A 354 11.15 -3.09 5.59
N PHE A 355 10.78 -3.89 6.59
CA PHE A 355 9.37 -4.23 6.82
C PHE A 355 8.70 -3.07 7.54
N VAL A 356 7.42 -2.88 7.25
CA VAL A 356 6.60 -1.87 7.92
C VAL A 356 5.26 -2.49 8.21
N ASP A 357 4.92 -2.63 9.49
CA ASP A 357 3.58 -2.94 9.95
C ASP A 357 3.00 -1.67 10.59
N GLU A 358 1.76 -1.32 10.28
CA GLU A 358 1.14 -0.10 10.79
C GLU A 358 -0.35 -0.29 10.95
N TRP A 359 -0.87 0.22 12.06
CA TRP A 359 -2.29 0.13 12.39
C TRP A 359 -2.85 1.50 12.79
N ALA A 360 -4.07 1.76 12.33
CA ALA A 360 -4.90 2.87 12.73
C ALA A 360 -5.66 2.51 14.02
N LEU A 361 -5.61 3.38 15.02
CA LEU A 361 -6.22 3.24 16.34
C LEU A 361 -6.94 4.52 16.74
N PRO A 362 -7.90 4.49 17.67
CA PRO A 362 -8.33 5.71 18.35
C PRO A 362 -7.15 6.40 19.03
N LEU A 363 -6.98 7.71 18.84
CA LEU A 363 -5.86 8.45 19.41
C LEU A 363 -5.77 8.32 20.94
N SER A 364 -6.92 8.23 21.61
CA SER A 364 -7.03 8.03 23.06
C SER A 364 -6.43 6.71 23.55
N ARG A 365 -6.27 5.71 22.68
CA ARG A 365 -5.63 4.42 23.02
C ARG A 365 -4.12 4.45 22.92
N GLY A 366 -3.52 5.51 22.38
CA GLY A 366 -2.07 5.60 22.17
C GLY A 366 -1.22 5.43 23.43
N PRO A 367 -1.52 6.10 24.56
CA PRO A 367 -0.77 5.93 25.79
C PRO A 367 -0.85 4.50 26.35
N GLU A 368 -1.96 3.81 26.16
CA GLU A 368 -2.11 2.40 26.53
C GLU A 368 -1.27 1.50 25.61
N ALA A 369 -1.36 1.70 24.30
CA ALA A 369 -0.59 0.95 23.30
C ALA A 369 0.92 1.05 23.56
N ILE A 370 1.43 2.26 23.76
CA ILE A 370 2.86 2.53 24.01
C ILE A 370 3.30 1.86 25.33
N ARG A 371 2.52 1.99 26.40
CA ARG A 371 2.88 1.38 27.70
C ARG A 371 2.91 -0.15 27.62
N ARG A 372 1.88 -0.78 27.04
CA ARG A 372 1.77 -2.24 26.94
C ARG A 372 2.81 -2.84 26.00
N LEU A 373 3.00 -2.25 24.82
CA LEU A 373 4.04 -2.69 23.88
C LEU A 373 5.45 -2.46 24.46
N GLY A 374 5.64 -1.35 25.18
CA GLY A 374 6.91 -1.03 25.83
C GLY A 374 7.25 -2.05 26.90
N ALA A 375 6.29 -2.33 27.80
CA ALA A 375 6.43 -3.38 28.81
C ALA A 375 6.77 -4.74 28.16
N TRP A 376 6.12 -5.08 27.05
CA TRP A 376 6.40 -6.33 26.33
C TRP A 376 7.85 -6.39 25.82
N ILE A 377 8.32 -5.32 25.15
CA ILE A 377 9.69 -5.21 24.64
C ILE A 377 10.73 -5.33 25.77
N HIS A 378 10.39 -4.87 26.97
CA HIS A 378 11.25 -4.92 28.17
C HIS A 378 11.08 -6.19 29.01
N GLY A 379 10.22 -7.13 28.62
CA GLY A 379 10.01 -8.39 29.34
C GLY A 379 9.09 -8.30 30.57
N ASP A 380 8.37 -7.18 30.76
CA ASP A 380 7.35 -7.03 31.80
C ASP A 380 6.00 -7.56 31.32
N GLU A 381 5.79 -8.86 31.45
CA GLU A 381 4.56 -9.54 31.03
C GLU A 381 3.32 -9.07 31.81
N ALA A 382 3.48 -8.70 33.08
CA ALA A 382 2.39 -8.29 33.96
C ALA A 382 1.75 -6.98 33.50
N THR A 383 2.57 -6.01 33.08
CA THR A 383 2.09 -4.75 32.50
C THR A 383 1.68 -4.91 31.04
N ALA A 384 2.41 -5.71 30.25
CA ALA A 384 2.14 -5.88 28.83
C ALA A 384 0.76 -6.46 28.55
N ARG A 385 0.41 -7.55 29.25
CA ARG A 385 -0.82 -8.32 29.02
C ARG A 385 -0.99 -8.68 27.54
N ILE A 386 0.08 -9.19 26.93
CA ILE A 386 0.10 -9.72 25.58
C ILE A 386 0.36 -11.23 25.71
N PRO A 387 -0.45 -12.11 25.09
CA PRO A 387 -0.43 -13.55 25.35
C PRO A 387 0.75 -14.29 24.68
N PHE A 388 1.73 -13.55 24.16
CA PHE A 388 2.91 -14.10 23.51
C PHE A 388 4.14 -13.66 24.30
N PRO A 389 5.08 -14.57 24.65
CA PRO A 389 6.26 -14.17 25.40
C PRO A 389 7.22 -13.36 24.51
N SER A 390 7.86 -12.36 25.11
CA SER A 390 8.93 -11.56 24.49
C SER A 390 10.33 -12.14 24.71
N SER A 391 10.45 -13.25 25.45
CA SER A 391 11.72 -13.93 25.68
C SER A 391 12.44 -14.25 24.37
N GLY A 392 13.69 -13.80 24.27
CA GLY A 392 14.53 -13.97 23.07
C GLY A 392 14.21 -13.01 21.92
N VAL A 393 13.24 -12.09 22.09
CA VAL A 393 12.86 -11.10 21.08
C VAL A 393 13.54 -9.77 21.40
N TRP A 394 14.28 -9.25 20.42
CA TRP A 394 14.86 -7.91 20.46
C TRP A 394 14.47 -7.19 19.18
N VAL A 395 14.02 -5.95 19.33
CA VAL A 395 13.50 -5.14 18.23
C VAL A 395 14.43 -3.95 18.01
N HIS A 396 14.39 -3.34 16.83
CA HIS A 396 15.15 -2.14 16.52
C HIS A 396 14.30 -1.19 15.69
N CYS A 397 14.80 0.02 15.50
CA CYS A 397 14.13 1.14 14.85
C CYS A 397 13.11 1.81 15.77
N PRO A 398 12.98 3.15 15.72
CA PRO A 398 11.88 3.82 16.38
C PRO A 398 10.53 3.28 15.89
N ILE A 399 9.59 3.21 16.82
CA ILE A 399 8.17 3.05 16.51
C ILE A 399 7.65 4.44 16.13
N GLU A 400 7.18 4.60 14.89
CA GLU A 400 6.64 5.86 14.43
C GLU A 400 5.17 6.00 14.86
N VAL A 401 4.84 7.19 15.34
CA VAL A 401 3.55 7.56 15.92
C VAL A 401 3.07 8.79 15.16
N ARG A 402 2.02 8.62 14.37
CA ARG A 402 1.45 9.65 13.50
C ARG A 402 -0.02 9.83 13.79
N VAL A 403 -0.58 10.97 13.40
CA VAL A 403 -2.00 11.24 13.61
C VAL A 403 -2.69 11.69 12.34
N SER A 404 -3.96 11.35 12.20
CA SER A 404 -4.85 11.92 11.20
C SER A 404 -6.21 12.15 11.82
N ASP A 405 -7.03 12.99 11.20
CA ASP A 405 -8.45 13.04 11.51
C ASP A 405 -9.20 12.89 10.19
N ASN A 406 -10.15 11.94 10.12
CA ASN A 406 -11.03 11.78 8.95
C ASN A 406 -12.51 11.97 9.30
N SER A 407 -12.80 12.55 10.47
CA SER A 407 -14.16 12.92 10.83
C SER A 407 -14.60 14.11 9.97
N THR A 408 -15.77 13.96 9.33
CA THR A 408 -16.30 14.91 8.32
C THR A 408 -16.47 16.34 8.82
N ALA A 409 -16.48 16.57 10.14
CA ALA A 409 -16.64 17.90 10.73
C ALA A 409 -15.36 18.77 10.74
N LYS A 410 -14.16 18.21 10.51
CA LYS A 410 -12.89 18.92 10.77
C LYS A 410 -11.84 18.88 9.65
N THR A 411 -12.10 18.20 8.54
CA THR A 411 -11.09 17.93 7.51
C THR A 411 -11.28 18.72 6.23
N ASN A 412 -10.17 19.03 5.55
CA ASN A 412 -10.18 19.46 4.15
C ASN A 412 -10.59 18.30 3.21
N ASN A 413 -11.88 17.99 3.16
CA ASN A 413 -12.47 17.02 2.24
C ASN A 413 -13.54 17.72 1.37
N PRO A 414 -13.15 18.37 0.25
CA PRO A 414 -14.08 19.07 -0.64
C PRO A 414 -15.23 18.20 -1.18
N SER A 415 -15.03 16.89 -1.34
CA SER A 415 -16.09 16.00 -1.82
C SER A 415 -17.09 15.61 -0.73
N GLY A 416 -16.70 15.71 0.54
CA GLY A 416 -17.47 15.19 1.68
C GLY A 416 -17.60 13.66 1.72
N VAL A 417 -16.98 12.93 0.78
CA VAL A 417 -17.08 11.47 0.67
C VAL A 417 -15.94 10.81 1.45
N ARG A 418 -16.29 9.84 2.29
CA ARG A 418 -15.35 9.01 3.05
C ARG A 418 -15.27 7.62 2.42
N PRO A 419 -14.09 7.05 2.11
CA PRO A 419 -13.99 5.74 1.46
C PRO A 419 -14.58 4.60 2.31
N TYR A 420 -15.09 3.54 1.69
CA TYR A 420 -15.62 2.36 2.40
C TYR A 420 -14.53 1.65 3.22
N LEU A 421 -13.34 1.49 2.65
CA LEU A 421 -12.23 0.78 3.29
C LEU A 421 -11.30 1.71 4.10
N ASP A 422 -11.79 2.86 4.53
CA ASP A 422 -11.04 3.82 5.33
C ASP A 422 -10.64 3.21 6.70
N PRO A 423 -9.33 3.02 6.99
CA PRO A 423 -8.89 2.43 8.24
C PRO A 423 -9.00 3.39 9.45
N THR A 424 -9.27 4.68 9.23
CA THR A 424 -9.37 5.66 10.31
C THR A 424 -10.61 5.44 11.18
N VAL A 425 -10.58 6.01 12.38
CA VAL A 425 -11.73 6.03 13.29
C VAL A 425 -12.84 6.92 12.73
N ASP A 426 -14.08 6.48 12.86
CA ASP A 426 -15.23 7.13 12.23
C ASP A 426 -15.50 8.52 12.83
N ASN A 427 -15.47 8.61 14.16
CA ASN A 427 -15.90 9.79 14.91
C ASN A 427 -14.79 10.40 15.76
N GLY A 428 -13.56 10.49 15.23
CA GLY A 428 -12.50 11.17 15.95
C GLY A 428 -11.10 11.01 15.38
N PRO A 429 -10.10 11.55 16.09
CA PRO A 429 -8.72 11.48 15.67
C PRO A 429 -8.20 10.04 15.72
N THR A 430 -7.44 9.70 14.69
CA THR A 430 -6.80 8.41 14.50
C THR A 430 -5.31 8.54 14.79
N LEU A 431 -4.79 7.62 15.59
CA LEU A 431 -3.38 7.34 15.74
C LEU A 431 -2.99 6.27 14.72
N TYR A 432 -1.91 6.51 13.97
CA TYR A 432 -1.20 5.45 13.27
C TYR A 432 0.05 5.09 14.05
N LEU A 433 0.14 3.83 14.47
CA LEU A 433 1.30 3.28 15.16
C LEU A 433 2.04 2.35 14.20
N ASN A 434 3.33 2.59 13.99
CA ASN A 434 4.13 1.97 12.95
C ASN A 434 5.32 1.21 13.53
N ALA A 435 5.29 -0.12 13.38
CA ALA A 435 6.35 -1.05 13.76
C ALA A 435 7.25 -1.34 12.54
N THR A 436 8.26 -0.48 12.33
CA THR A 436 9.25 -0.67 11.28
C THR A 436 10.39 -1.60 11.73
N LEU A 437 10.84 -2.47 10.83
CA LEU A 437 12.01 -3.32 11.04
C LEU A 437 12.95 -3.25 9.83
N TYR A 438 14.14 -2.67 10.01
CA TYR A 438 15.16 -2.61 8.95
C TYR A 438 15.71 -3.99 8.60
N ARG A 439 16.04 -4.16 7.31
CA ARG A 439 16.59 -5.37 6.69
C ARG A 439 18.03 -5.11 6.25
N PRO A 440 19.00 -5.18 7.19
CA PRO A 440 20.40 -4.91 6.86
C PRO A 440 20.88 -5.91 5.79
N TYR A 441 21.47 -5.41 4.69
CA TYR A 441 21.83 -6.19 3.51
C TYR A 441 20.73 -7.12 2.98
N GLY A 442 19.45 -6.72 3.10
CA GLY A 442 18.31 -7.52 2.64
C GLY A 442 18.04 -8.76 3.49
N ARG A 443 18.60 -8.84 4.71
CA ARG A 443 18.33 -9.91 5.67
C ARG A 443 17.10 -9.62 6.51
N ASP A 444 16.22 -10.62 6.62
CA ASP A 444 15.04 -10.51 7.46
C ASP A 444 15.44 -10.61 8.94
N PRO A 445 14.95 -9.71 9.81
CA PRO A 445 15.25 -9.78 11.23
C PRO A 445 14.57 -10.98 11.92
N PRO A 446 15.25 -11.70 12.82
CA PRO A 446 14.75 -12.93 13.44
C PRO A 446 13.54 -12.66 14.35
N CYS A 447 13.40 -11.44 14.85
CA CYS A 447 12.29 -11.02 15.70
C CYS A 447 10.98 -10.80 14.93
N ARG A 448 11.00 -10.69 13.59
CA ARG A 448 9.88 -10.19 12.78
C ARG A 448 8.55 -10.85 13.12
N ASP A 449 8.49 -12.19 13.03
CA ASP A 449 7.25 -12.94 13.19
C ASP A 449 6.66 -12.78 14.59
N ARG A 450 7.45 -13.02 15.64
CA ARG A 450 6.98 -12.88 17.03
C ARG A 450 6.64 -11.42 17.38
N TYR A 451 7.41 -10.45 16.87
CA TYR A 451 7.14 -9.04 17.12
C TYR A 451 5.83 -8.60 16.47
N TYR A 452 5.60 -8.94 15.19
CA TYR A 452 4.36 -8.61 14.49
C TYR A 452 3.16 -9.38 15.06
N GLN A 453 3.34 -10.64 15.48
CA GLN A 453 2.30 -11.38 16.21
C GLN A 453 1.84 -10.64 17.48
N ALA A 454 2.77 -10.16 18.30
CA ALA A 454 2.48 -9.42 19.53
C ALA A 454 1.90 -8.03 19.23
N PHE A 455 2.49 -7.33 18.26
CA PHE A 455 2.06 -6.00 17.84
C PHE A 455 0.64 -6.03 17.28
N GLU A 456 0.38 -6.82 16.23
CA GLU A 456 -0.93 -6.91 15.59
C GLU A 456 -2.02 -7.36 16.57
N TRP A 457 -1.73 -8.30 17.47
CA TRP A 457 -2.68 -8.70 18.51
C TRP A 457 -3.07 -7.53 19.41
N LEU A 458 -2.08 -6.74 19.87
CA LEU A 458 -2.34 -5.57 20.69
C LEU A 458 -3.15 -4.51 19.91
N MET A 459 -2.82 -4.30 18.63
CA MET A 459 -3.56 -3.34 17.80
C MET A 459 -5.04 -3.76 17.66
N ARG A 460 -5.31 -5.04 17.44
CA ARG A 460 -6.69 -5.58 17.39
C ARG A 460 -7.42 -5.45 18.71
N GLU A 461 -6.76 -5.80 19.83
CA GLU A 461 -7.32 -5.67 21.18
C GLU A 461 -7.73 -4.22 21.49
N LEU A 462 -7.00 -3.24 20.94
CA LEU A 462 -7.28 -1.82 21.11
C LEU A 462 -8.24 -1.25 20.06
N GLY A 463 -8.89 -2.12 19.27
CA GLY A 463 -9.90 -1.73 18.27
C GLY A 463 -9.31 -1.11 17.00
N GLY A 464 -8.07 -1.48 16.65
CA GLY A 464 -7.40 -0.94 15.49
C GLY A 464 -7.73 -1.63 14.17
N ARG A 465 -7.37 -0.98 13.06
CA ARG A 465 -7.45 -1.49 11.69
C ARG A 465 -6.07 -1.44 11.01
N PRO A 466 -5.67 -2.42 10.19
CA PRO A 466 -4.37 -2.39 9.52
C PRO A 466 -4.33 -1.30 8.44
N HIS A 467 -3.16 -0.70 8.23
CA HIS A 467 -2.93 0.16 7.07
C HIS A 467 -2.69 -0.70 5.82
N TRP A 468 -3.53 -0.55 4.81
CA TRP A 468 -3.53 -1.41 3.61
C TRP A 468 -2.21 -1.47 2.81
N ALA A 469 -1.49 -0.36 2.71
CA ALA A 469 -0.18 -0.32 2.05
C ALA A 469 0.93 -1.09 2.79
N LYS A 470 0.73 -1.46 4.06
CA LYS A 470 1.77 -2.00 4.95
C LYS A 470 1.67 -3.52 5.08
N ASN A 471 2.63 -4.11 5.77
CA ASN A 471 2.62 -5.53 6.11
C ASN A 471 1.65 -5.78 7.27
N PHE A 472 0.84 -6.82 7.16
CA PHE A 472 0.10 -7.43 8.25
C PHE A 472 -0.12 -8.90 7.88
N THR A 473 0.03 -9.81 8.83
CA THR A 473 0.08 -11.27 8.58
C THR A 473 -0.61 -12.11 9.65
N HIS A 474 -0.88 -11.53 10.82
CA HIS A 474 -1.49 -12.21 11.96
C HIS A 474 -2.95 -11.79 12.20
N VAL A 475 -3.62 -11.25 11.18
CA VAL A 475 -5.05 -10.96 11.14
C VAL A 475 -5.73 -11.76 10.02
N SER A 476 -6.87 -12.36 10.34
CA SER A 476 -7.65 -13.15 9.39
C SER A 476 -8.59 -12.28 8.55
N ARG A 477 -8.96 -12.77 7.37
CA ARG A 477 -10.00 -12.18 6.52
C ARG A 477 -11.30 -11.89 7.27
N THR A 478 -11.72 -12.82 8.12
CA THR A 478 -12.97 -12.69 8.90
C THR A 478 -12.88 -11.60 9.96
N GLU A 479 -11.70 -11.41 10.57
CA GLU A 479 -11.47 -10.29 11.48
C GLU A 479 -11.51 -8.96 10.72
N ILE A 480 -10.87 -8.87 9.55
CA ILE A 480 -10.91 -7.67 8.69
C ILE A 480 -12.35 -7.36 8.28
N GLU A 481 -13.11 -8.36 7.83
CA GLU A 481 -14.53 -8.19 7.48
C GLU A 481 -15.33 -7.62 8.66
N ALA A 482 -15.12 -8.14 9.87
CA ALA A 482 -15.78 -7.64 11.07
C ALA A 482 -15.37 -6.19 11.43
N MET A 483 -14.11 -5.80 11.18
CA MET A 483 -13.62 -4.43 11.45
C MET A 483 -14.35 -3.36 10.63
N TYR A 484 -14.80 -3.71 9.42
CA TYR A 484 -15.43 -2.79 8.46
C TYR A 484 -16.95 -2.97 8.35
N GLY A 485 -17.49 -4.12 8.73
CA GLY A 485 -18.94 -4.36 8.82
C GLY A 485 -19.68 -4.05 7.52
N SER A 486 -20.70 -3.18 7.60
CA SER A 486 -21.52 -2.81 6.42
C SER A 486 -20.73 -2.13 5.31
N ASP A 487 -19.67 -1.38 5.63
CA ASP A 487 -18.84 -0.75 4.60
C ASP A 487 -18.06 -1.81 3.80
N MET A 488 -17.66 -2.94 4.42
CA MET A 488 -17.06 -4.06 3.68
C MET A 488 -18.07 -4.70 2.74
N ALA A 489 -19.31 -4.92 3.20
CA ALA A 489 -20.37 -5.52 2.39
C ALA A 489 -20.68 -4.66 1.15
N GLU A 490 -20.82 -3.34 1.33
CA GLU A 490 -21.04 -2.42 0.21
C GLU A 490 -19.84 -2.36 -0.74
N PHE A 491 -18.61 -2.31 -0.22
CA PHE A 491 -17.41 -2.36 -1.06
C PHE A 491 -17.36 -3.62 -1.93
N VAL A 492 -17.63 -4.78 -1.33
CA VAL A 492 -17.61 -6.07 -2.06
C VAL A 492 -18.70 -6.11 -3.12
N ARG A 493 -19.91 -5.63 -2.82
CA ARG A 493 -21.01 -5.52 -3.81
C ARG A 493 -20.59 -4.68 -5.01
N ILE A 494 -20.08 -3.47 -4.76
CA ILE A 494 -19.64 -2.54 -5.82
C ILE A 494 -18.49 -3.15 -6.63
N ARG A 495 -17.57 -3.85 -5.97
CA ARG A 495 -16.47 -4.57 -6.63
C ARG A 495 -16.98 -5.69 -7.54
N ASP A 496 -17.92 -6.50 -7.08
CA ASP A 496 -18.52 -7.56 -7.90
C ASP A 496 -19.33 -7.00 -9.08
N GLU A 497 -19.92 -5.80 -8.95
CA GLU A 497 -20.58 -5.11 -10.06
C GLU A 497 -19.58 -4.54 -11.09
N ALA A 498 -18.49 -3.93 -10.62
CA ALA A 498 -17.44 -3.35 -11.45
C ALA A 498 -16.57 -4.40 -12.17
N ASP A 499 -16.37 -5.55 -11.53
CA ASP A 499 -15.56 -6.65 -12.03
C ASP A 499 -16.16 -8.02 -11.67
N PRO A 500 -17.25 -8.43 -12.36
CA PRO A 500 -17.96 -9.69 -12.06
C PRO A 500 -17.11 -10.94 -12.28
N GLN A 501 -16.08 -10.83 -13.13
CA GLN A 501 -15.17 -11.93 -13.45
C GLN A 501 -13.91 -11.89 -12.58
N GLY A 502 -13.75 -10.95 -11.65
CA GLY A 502 -12.56 -10.84 -10.81
C GLY A 502 -11.25 -10.68 -11.59
N LEU A 503 -11.30 -9.99 -12.74
CA LEU A 503 -10.14 -9.65 -13.57
C LEU A 503 -9.02 -8.96 -12.78
N PHE A 504 -9.37 -8.14 -11.80
CA PHE A 504 -8.44 -7.36 -10.97
C PHE A 504 -8.20 -7.98 -9.58
N VAL A 505 -8.77 -9.15 -9.30
CA VAL A 505 -8.70 -9.80 -7.98
C VAL A 505 -7.58 -10.85 -7.96
N GLY A 506 -6.62 -10.66 -7.06
CA GLY A 506 -5.45 -11.54 -6.88
C GLY A 506 -5.42 -12.29 -5.55
N GLU A 507 -4.36 -13.08 -5.31
CA GLU A 507 -4.16 -13.84 -4.06
C GLU A 507 -4.32 -12.96 -2.82
N TRP A 508 -3.66 -11.79 -2.82
CA TRP A 508 -3.72 -10.86 -1.71
C TRP A 508 -5.16 -10.47 -1.36
N HIS A 509 -6.00 -10.25 -2.38
CA HIS A 509 -7.40 -9.90 -2.19
C HIS A 509 -8.19 -11.07 -1.61
N HIS A 510 -7.99 -12.29 -2.11
CA HIS A 510 -8.66 -13.48 -1.56
C HIS A 510 -8.27 -13.78 -0.10
N ARG A 511 -7.02 -13.45 0.27
CA ARG A 511 -6.50 -13.62 1.62
C ARG A 511 -7.06 -12.58 2.60
N ASN A 512 -7.32 -11.36 2.14
CA ASN A 512 -7.62 -10.24 3.03
C ASN A 512 -9.07 -9.69 2.92
N LEU A 513 -9.77 -9.95 1.82
CA LEU A 513 -11.12 -9.46 1.56
C LEU A 513 -12.09 -10.63 1.32
N PRO A 514 -13.39 -10.50 1.69
CA PRO A 514 -14.41 -11.52 1.45
C PRO A 514 -14.89 -11.55 -0.01
N VAL A 515 -13.94 -11.55 -0.96
CA VAL A 515 -14.20 -11.55 -2.40
C VAL A 515 -14.32 -12.97 -2.93
N SER A 516 -15.33 -13.18 -3.79
CA SER A 516 -15.62 -14.47 -4.42
C SER A 516 -14.47 -14.92 -5.33
N ASN A 517 -14.23 -16.23 -5.39
CA ASN A 517 -13.26 -16.79 -6.34
C ASN A 517 -13.85 -16.71 -7.74
N ALA A 518 -13.27 -15.88 -8.60
CA ALA A 518 -13.52 -16.02 -10.02
C ALA A 518 -13.02 -17.40 -10.50
N VAL A 519 -13.90 -18.11 -11.22
CA VAL A 519 -13.62 -19.45 -11.74
C VAL A 519 -12.59 -19.33 -12.87
N GLY A 520 -11.38 -19.86 -12.67
CA GLY A 520 -10.43 -20.11 -13.78
C GLY A 520 -9.05 -19.46 -13.69
N PHE A 521 -8.78 -18.58 -12.72
CA PHE A 521 -7.44 -17.97 -12.56
C PHE A 521 -6.48 -18.87 -11.76
N GLU A 522 -5.19 -18.79 -12.08
CA GLU A 522 -4.15 -19.55 -11.39
C GLU A 522 -4.02 -19.07 -9.93
N ALA A 523 -3.75 -20.02 -9.02
CA ALA A 523 -3.40 -19.66 -7.65
C ALA A 523 -1.93 -19.25 -7.63
N GLU A 524 -1.67 -18.05 -7.13
CA GLU A 524 -0.32 -17.55 -6.94
C GLU A 524 0.10 -17.75 -5.49
N ALA A 525 1.37 -18.04 -5.26
CA ALA A 525 1.91 -18.15 -3.92
C ALA A 525 3.39 -17.76 -3.92
N ALA A 526 3.91 -17.37 -2.77
CA ALA A 526 5.35 -17.30 -2.54
C ALA A 526 5.95 -18.71 -2.65
N VAL A 527 6.98 -18.89 -3.49
CA VAL A 527 7.53 -20.22 -3.80
C VAL A 527 8.96 -20.41 -3.30
N ARG A 528 9.78 -19.35 -3.22
CA ARG A 528 11.16 -19.47 -2.74
C ARG A 528 11.75 -18.13 -2.31
N LYS A 529 12.73 -18.16 -1.39
CA LYS A 529 13.65 -17.04 -1.17
C LYS A 529 14.57 -16.84 -2.39
N MET A 530 14.90 -15.58 -2.71
CA MET A 530 15.79 -15.21 -3.83
C MET A 530 17.24 -15.72 -3.68
N GLY A 531 17.64 -16.20 -2.49
CA GLY A 531 18.94 -16.83 -2.28
C GLY A 531 20.06 -15.80 -2.11
N SER A 532 21.04 -15.77 -3.03
CA SER A 532 22.23 -14.91 -2.95
C SER A 532 21.94 -13.40 -3.05
N GLY A 533 20.70 -12.99 -3.33
CA GLY A 533 20.25 -11.59 -3.37
C GLY A 533 19.50 -11.11 -2.12
N GLY A 534 19.49 -11.90 -1.03
CA GLY A 534 18.78 -11.58 0.22
C GLY A 534 17.58 -12.49 0.49
N ASP A 535 16.84 -12.20 1.57
CA ASP A 535 15.74 -13.05 2.05
C ASP A 535 14.38 -12.79 1.38
N GLY A 536 14.34 -11.90 0.37
CA GLY A 536 13.10 -11.57 -0.33
C GLY A 536 12.45 -12.78 -1.01
N LEU A 537 11.12 -12.76 -1.08
CA LEU A 537 10.30 -13.88 -1.54
C LEU A 537 9.90 -13.70 -3.00
N LEU A 538 10.14 -14.73 -3.82
CA LEU A 538 9.68 -14.79 -5.19
C LEU A 538 8.30 -15.44 -5.27
N TRP A 539 7.35 -14.70 -5.83
CA TRP A 539 6.00 -15.12 -6.17
C TRP A 539 5.97 -15.71 -7.57
N THR A 540 5.35 -16.88 -7.69
CA THR A 540 5.16 -17.55 -8.98
C THR A 540 3.75 -18.14 -9.03
N GLY A 541 3.11 -18.07 -10.18
CA GLY A 541 1.85 -18.76 -10.43
C GLY A 541 2.05 -20.27 -10.44
N ARG A 542 1.09 -20.99 -9.84
CA ARG A 542 0.93 -22.43 -10.01
C ARG A 542 -0.53 -22.68 -10.40
N SER A 543 -0.77 -23.28 -11.56
CA SER A 543 -2.12 -23.68 -11.97
C SER A 543 -2.80 -24.50 -10.86
N ARG A 544 -4.01 -24.09 -10.44
CA ARG A 544 -4.80 -24.70 -9.34
C ARG A 544 -5.02 -26.21 -9.54
N ARG A 545 -5.09 -26.69 -10.79
CA ARG A 545 -5.18 -28.14 -11.09
C ARG A 545 -4.06 -28.93 -10.45
N ARG A 546 -2.83 -28.39 -10.46
CA ARG A 546 -1.64 -29.02 -9.87
C ARG A 546 -1.62 -28.93 -8.35
N GLN A 547 -2.32 -27.96 -7.78
CA GLN A 547 -2.43 -27.77 -6.33
C GLN A 547 -3.37 -28.82 -5.71
N GLN A 548 -4.47 -29.16 -6.39
CA GLN A 548 -5.30 -30.32 -6.04
C GLN A 548 -4.51 -31.62 -6.17
N THR A 549 -3.74 -31.81 -7.25
CA THR A 549 -2.90 -33.01 -7.41
C THR A 549 -1.84 -33.12 -6.31
N ILE A 550 -1.19 -32.02 -5.91
CA ILE A 550 -0.20 -32.03 -4.83
C ILE A 550 -0.86 -32.21 -3.45
N GLN A 551 -2.02 -31.60 -3.19
CA GLN A 551 -2.76 -31.87 -1.95
C GLN A 551 -3.23 -33.33 -1.89
N LEU A 552 -3.65 -33.91 -3.02
CA LEU A 552 -3.92 -35.33 -3.16
C LEU A 552 -2.65 -36.17 -3.01
N GLU A 553 -1.52 -35.82 -3.59
CA GLU A 553 -0.24 -36.53 -3.45
C GLU A 553 0.36 -36.41 -2.04
N THR A 554 0.14 -35.28 -1.36
CA THR A 554 0.56 -35.05 0.03
C THR A 554 -0.38 -35.77 1.01
N ALA A 555 -1.68 -35.83 0.70
CA ALA A 555 -2.64 -36.63 1.44
C ALA A 555 -2.43 -38.13 1.20
N MET A 556 -2.17 -38.57 -0.03
CA MET A 556 -1.86 -39.96 -0.39
C MET A 556 -0.50 -40.40 0.16
N GLY A 557 0.51 -39.54 0.13
CA GLY A 557 1.81 -39.78 0.77
C GLY A 557 1.76 -39.80 2.30
N ALA A 558 0.70 -39.25 2.91
CA ALA A 558 0.42 -39.39 4.34
C ALA A 558 -0.42 -40.64 4.66
N VAL A 559 -1.12 -41.22 3.68
CA VAL A 559 -1.97 -42.42 3.82
C VAL A 559 -1.17 -43.72 3.60
N ASP A 560 -0.03 -43.69 2.89
CA ASP A 560 0.88 -44.85 2.75
C ASP A 560 1.63 -45.28 4.04
N LYS A 561 1.21 -44.76 5.20
CA LYS A 561 1.61 -45.26 6.53
C LYS A 561 0.40 -45.50 7.44
N LYS A 562 -0.56 -46.31 7.00
CA LYS A 562 -1.39 -47.15 7.89
C LYS A 562 -2.17 -48.17 7.06
N GLY A 563 -1.96 -49.45 7.37
CA GLY A 563 -2.40 -50.58 6.55
C GLY A 563 -3.90 -50.90 6.60
N ASP A 564 -4.27 -51.76 5.65
CA ASP A 564 -5.39 -52.71 5.56
C ASP A 564 -6.56 -52.58 6.55
N ARG A 565 -7.77 -52.41 5.99
CA ARG A 565 -8.87 -53.40 6.01
C ARG A 565 -10.11 -52.92 5.23
N ASP A 566 -10.80 -53.89 4.63
CA ASP A 566 -12.05 -53.84 3.86
C ASP A 566 -13.21 -53.08 4.52
N ASP A 567 -14.09 -52.43 3.73
CA ASP A 567 -15.43 -52.95 3.37
C ASP A 567 -16.19 -51.99 2.42
N SER A 568 -17.09 -52.59 1.66
CA SER A 568 -18.01 -52.13 0.62
C SER A 568 -19.12 -51.16 1.07
N GLY A 569 -19.66 -50.37 0.13
CA GLY A 569 -20.90 -49.59 0.33
C GLY A 569 -21.15 -48.51 -0.73
N ASP A 570 -21.96 -48.86 -1.73
CA ASP A 570 -22.59 -48.00 -2.75
C ASP A 570 -23.71 -47.14 -2.14
N ASP A 571 -23.82 -45.86 -2.53
CA ASP A 571 -25.10 -45.22 -2.86
C ASP A 571 -24.90 -43.76 -3.32
N GLY A 572 -25.43 -43.47 -4.51
CA GLY A 572 -25.49 -42.14 -5.09
C GLY A 572 -26.76 -41.39 -4.72
N GLN A 573 -26.66 -40.09 -4.43
CA GLN A 573 -27.81 -39.19 -4.43
C GLN A 573 -27.43 -37.78 -4.95
N ARG A 574 -28.11 -37.39 -6.04
CA ARG A 574 -28.13 -36.04 -6.62
C ARG A 574 -28.86 -35.08 -5.67
N LEU A 575 -28.32 -33.88 -5.47
CA LEU A 575 -29.04 -32.77 -4.83
C LEU A 575 -29.49 -31.72 -5.87
N PRO A 576 -30.65 -31.08 -5.66
CA PRO A 576 -31.34 -30.26 -6.65
C PRO A 576 -30.98 -28.77 -6.59
N SER A 577 -31.11 -28.09 -7.72
CA SER A 577 -30.95 -26.64 -7.88
C SER A 577 -31.98 -25.85 -7.07
N PRO A 578 -31.63 -24.70 -6.47
CA PRO A 578 -32.62 -23.76 -5.93
C PRO A 578 -33.04 -22.68 -6.94
N PRO A 579 -34.22 -22.05 -6.72
CA PRO A 579 -34.97 -21.33 -7.73
C PRO A 579 -34.68 -19.83 -7.82
N LEU A 580 -35.15 -19.26 -8.94
CA LEU A 580 -35.14 -17.85 -9.33
C LEU A 580 -36.12 -16.96 -8.54
N THR A 581 -35.87 -15.64 -8.66
CA THR A 581 -36.69 -14.43 -8.34
C THR A 581 -36.55 -13.88 -6.91
N SER A 582 -36.59 -12.58 -6.62
CA SER A 582 -37.06 -11.40 -7.35
C SER A 582 -36.33 -10.12 -6.92
N THR A 583 -36.36 -9.14 -7.84
CA THR A 583 -35.85 -7.77 -7.85
C THR A 583 -36.30 -6.84 -6.71
N SER A 584 -35.39 -5.97 -6.26
CA SER A 584 -35.70 -4.66 -5.66
C SER A 584 -34.93 -3.58 -6.42
N GLU A 585 -35.65 -2.56 -6.84
CA GLU A 585 -35.26 -1.50 -7.78
C GLU A 585 -34.29 -0.49 -7.14
N GLU A 586 -32.99 -0.57 -7.44
CA GLU A 586 -32.05 0.57 -7.50
C GLU A 586 -30.67 0.21 -8.11
N SER A 587 -30.59 -0.87 -8.90
CA SER A 587 -29.35 -1.34 -9.54
C SER A 587 -29.34 -1.00 -11.04
N PHE A 588 -28.84 0.17 -11.41
CA PHE A 588 -28.64 0.54 -12.82
C PHE A 588 -27.19 0.30 -13.28
N ASP A 589 -26.98 -0.91 -13.77
CA ASP A 589 -26.28 -1.30 -15.00
C ASP A 589 -25.04 -0.51 -15.47
N TYR A 590 -23.92 -0.65 -14.76
CA TYR A 590 -22.58 -0.30 -15.29
C TYR A 590 -22.13 -1.22 -16.45
N MET A 591 -22.89 -2.28 -16.76
CA MET A 591 -22.46 -3.38 -17.63
C MET A 591 -23.27 -3.50 -18.93
N ALA A 592 -24.41 -2.82 -19.08
CA ALA A 592 -25.32 -2.96 -20.23
C ALA A 592 -24.81 -2.46 -21.58
N LYS A 593 -23.70 -1.72 -21.66
CA LYS A 593 -23.32 -1.00 -22.90
C LYS A 593 -22.02 -1.48 -23.57
N GLY A 594 -21.51 -2.64 -23.20
CA GLY A 594 -20.19 -3.11 -23.63
C GLY A 594 -20.04 -3.82 -24.99
N GLU A 595 -21.10 -4.14 -25.75
CA GLU A 595 -20.96 -4.98 -26.98
C GLU A 595 -21.62 -4.48 -28.28
N ALA A 596 -22.04 -3.21 -28.36
CA ALA A 596 -22.39 -2.58 -29.63
C ALA A 596 -21.92 -1.12 -29.59
N SER A 597 -20.79 -0.71 -30.16
CA SER A 597 -20.60 -0.53 -31.60
C SER A 597 -19.12 -0.15 -31.84
N VAL A 598 -18.32 -1.06 -32.38
CA VAL A 598 -17.11 -0.70 -33.14
C VAL A 598 -17.24 -1.42 -34.48
N TYR A 599 -18.24 -0.99 -35.26
CA TYR A 599 -18.39 -1.38 -36.65
C TYR A 599 -18.54 -0.10 -37.47
N SER A 600 -17.52 0.13 -38.32
CA SER A 600 -17.55 0.85 -39.58
C SER A 600 -18.45 2.09 -39.68
N ASP A 601 -17.85 3.27 -39.60
CA ASP A 601 -18.27 4.40 -40.43
C ASP A 601 -17.06 4.86 -41.25
N LEU A 602 -16.94 4.27 -42.44
CA LEU A 602 -16.20 4.78 -43.58
C LEU A 602 -17.22 4.91 -44.71
N HIS A 603 -17.77 6.11 -44.88
CA HIS A 603 -18.09 6.69 -46.19
C HIS A 603 -18.03 8.21 -46.12
#